data_AF-A0A2E4DGF2-F1
#
_entry.id   AF-A0A2E4DGF2-F1
#
_cell.length_a   1.000
_cell.length_b   1.000
_cell.length_c   1.000
_cell.angle_alpha   90.00
_cell.angle_beta   90.00
_cell.angle_gamma   90.00
#
_symmetry.space_group_name_H-M   'P 1'
#
loop_
_entity.id
_entity.type
_entity.pdbx_description
1 polymer ?
#
loop_
_entity_poly.entity_id
_entity_poly.type
_entity_poly.pdbx_seq_one_letter_code
_entity_poly.pdbx_strand_id
1 'polypeptide(L)'
;MDILLKVFTDLGANQTLFIQFLVVLIMYLLSKLVFINRMHKILDARDDKTSKLEGSADKQFDEIKKLQDEYKTKIHTANKEINSRIEDRKNDIAKSNEAQFRAKEQEINAYIEESKKEVQENINDKREQVMGDAEQLAQSLVQKITKGA
;
A
#
# COMPACT_ATOMS: atom_id res chain seq x y z
N MET A 1 -46.48 -42.77 -71.88
CA MET A 1 -45.11 -42.22 -71.78
C MET A 1 -44.72 -41.41 -73.00
N ASP A 2 -45.17 -41.76 -74.21
CA ASP A 2 -44.81 -41.04 -75.45
C ASP A 2 -45.30 -39.59 -75.54
N ILE A 3 -46.46 -39.28 -74.95
CA ILE A 3 -47.00 -37.90 -74.95
C ILE A 3 -46.18 -36.99 -74.01
N LEU A 4 -45.76 -37.50 -72.86
CA LEU A 4 -44.89 -36.75 -71.93
C LEU A 4 -43.50 -36.53 -72.50
N LEU A 5 -42.95 -37.54 -73.18
CA LEU A 5 -41.67 -37.40 -73.90
C LEU A 5 -41.78 -36.38 -75.04
N LYS A 6 -42.84 -36.43 -75.86
CA LYS A 6 -43.09 -35.43 -76.92
C LYS A 6 -43.24 -34.02 -76.38
N VAL A 7 -43.99 -33.84 -75.28
CA VAL A 7 -44.17 -32.52 -74.65
C VAL A 7 -42.83 -32.00 -74.11
N PHE A 8 -41.98 -32.85 -73.54
CA PHE A 8 -40.63 -32.45 -73.12
C PHE A 8 -39.74 -32.08 -74.32
N THR A 9 -39.80 -32.83 -75.41
CA THR A 9 -39.04 -32.53 -76.64
C THR A 9 -39.52 -31.23 -77.31
N ASP A 10 -40.83 -30.97 -77.34
CA ASP A 10 -41.44 -29.74 -77.89
C ASP A 10 -41.23 -28.51 -76.98
N LEU A 11 -41.08 -28.71 -75.66
CA LEU A 11 -40.66 -27.66 -74.71
C LEU A 11 -39.15 -27.33 -74.80
N GLY A 12 -38.40 -27.99 -75.69
CA GLY A 12 -36.97 -27.78 -75.83
C GLY A 12 -36.14 -28.39 -74.70
N ALA A 13 -36.72 -29.30 -73.92
CA ALA A 13 -36.02 -30.08 -72.89
C ALA A 13 -35.21 -31.23 -73.53
N ASN A 14 -34.32 -30.85 -74.43
CA ASN A 14 -33.31 -31.69 -75.08
C ASN A 14 -31.92 -31.37 -74.51
N GLN A 15 -30.84 -31.76 -75.22
CA GLN A 15 -29.43 -31.47 -74.90
C GLN A 15 -29.15 -30.01 -74.50
N THR A 16 -29.97 -29.07 -74.98
CA THR A 16 -30.00 -27.66 -74.59
C THR A 16 -30.24 -27.42 -73.10
N LEU A 17 -31.06 -28.23 -72.43
CA LEU A 17 -31.30 -28.14 -70.97
C LEU A 17 -30.04 -28.49 -70.19
N PHE A 18 -29.31 -29.53 -70.61
CA PHE A 18 -28.02 -29.90 -70.02
C PHE A 18 -26.95 -28.81 -70.24
N ILE A 19 -26.92 -28.20 -71.43
CA ILE A 19 -26.02 -27.08 -71.73
C ILE A 19 -26.36 -25.87 -70.87
N GLN A 20 -27.65 -25.51 -70.74
CA GLN A 20 -28.11 -24.41 -69.89
C GLN A 20 -27.80 -24.66 -68.42
N PHE A 21 -28.02 -25.89 -67.92
CA PHE A 21 -27.66 -26.27 -66.56
C PHE A 21 -26.16 -26.13 -66.31
N LEU A 22 -25.32 -26.55 -67.25
CA LEU A 22 -23.86 -26.41 -67.16
C LEU A 22 -23.42 -24.93 -67.16
N VAL A 23 -24.06 -24.09 -67.98
CA VAL A 23 -23.82 -22.63 -68.00
C VAL A 23 -24.22 -21.99 -66.67
N VAL A 24 -25.38 -22.35 -66.12
CA VAL A 24 -25.84 -21.87 -64.80
C VAL A 24 -24.88 -22.33 -63.70
N LEU A 25 -24.37 -23.56 -63.78
CA LEU A 25 -23.43 -24.11 -62.80
C LEU A 25 -22.09 -23.38 -62.84
N ILE A 26 -21.56 -23.09 -64.03
CA ILE A 26 -20.35 -22.27 -64.21
C ILE A 26 -20.58 -20.85 -63.70
N MET A 27 -21.70 -20.22 -64.04
CA MET A 27 -22.06 -18.90 -63.54
C MET A 27 -22.19 -18.88 -62.02
N TYR A 28 -22.80 -19.90 -61.42
CA TYR A 28 -22.90 -20.03 -59.97
C TYR A 28 -21.52 -20.14 -59.31
N LEU A 29 -20.61 -20.95 -59.85
CA LEU A 29 -19.24 -21.07 -59.34
C LEU A 29 -18.47 -19.76 -59.45
N LEU A 30 -18.59 -19.06 -60.58
CA LEU A 30 -17.97 -17.74 -60.78
C LEU A 30 -18.55 -16.70 -59.82
N SER A 31 -19.87 -16.62 -59.68
CA SER A 31 -20.53 -15.71 -58.73
C SER A 31 -20.17 -16.03 -57.28
N LYS A 32 -20.08 -17.32 -56.92
CA LYS A 32 -19.67 -17.75 -55.57
C LYS A 32 -18.25 -17.31 -55.24
N LEU A 33 -17.32 -17.52 -56.17
CA LEU A 33 -15.90 -17.22 -55.96
C LEU A 33 -15.60 -15.72 -56.03
N VAL A 34 -16.16 -15.01 -57.01
CA VAL A 34 -15.87 -13.59 -57.27
C VAL A 34 -16.69 -12.67 -56.36
N PHE A 35 -17.99 -12.93 -56.22
CA PHE A 35 -18.90 -12.03 -55.49
C PHE A 35 -19.12 -12.48 -54.05
N ILE A 36 -19.67 -13.69 -53.85
CA ILE A 36 -20.15 -14.10 -52.52
C ILE A 36 -18.99 -14.18 -51.52
N ASN A 37 -17.89 -14.84 -51.88
CA ASN A 37 -16.73 -14.95 -50.98
C ASN A 37 -16.10 -13.60 -50.64
N ARG A 38 -16.03 -12.67 -51.60
CA ARG A 38 -15.45 -11.34 -51.38
C ARG A 38 -16.37 -10.47 -50.54
N MET A 39 -17.67 -10.53 -50.79
CA MET A 39 -18.69 -9.82 -50.01
C MET A 39 -18.71 -10.31 -48.57
N HIS A 40 -18.65 -11.63 -48.34
CA HIS A 40 -18.61 -12.19 -47.00
C HIS A 40 -17.39 -11.69 -46.21
N LYS A 41 -16.20 -11.71 -46.82
CA LYS A 41 -14.99 -11.16 -46.18
C LYS A 41 -15.10 -9.68 -45.81
N ILE A 42 -15.77 -8.87 -46.64
CA ILE A 42 -15.96 -7.45 -46.34
C ILE A 42 -16.98 -7.27 -45.21
N LEU A 43 -18.05 -8.06 -45.19
CA LEU A 43 -19.03 -8.04 -44.11
C LEU A 43 -18.40 -8.48 -42.79
N ASP A 44 -17.65 -9.58 -42.79
CA ASP A 44 -16.90 -10.06 -41.62
C ASP A 44 -15.88 -9.01 -41.15
N ALA A 45 -15.15 -8.36 -42.07
CA ALA A 45 -14.21 -7.31 -41.71
C ALA A 45 -14.90 -6.04 -41.15
N ARG A 46 -16.13 -5.75 -41.56
CA ARG A 46 -16.94 -4.66 -41.00
C ARG A 46 -17.49 -5.04 -39.64
N ASP A 47 -17.99 -6.25 -39.47
CA ASP A 47 -18.51 -6.73 -38.20
C ASP A 47 -17.38 -6.80 -37.15
N ASP A 48 -16.22 -7.34 -37.52
CA ASP A 48 -15.02 -7.33 -36.70
C ASP A 48 -14.59 -5.92 -36.31
N LYS A 49 -14.68 -4.95 -37.22
CA LYS A 49 -14.34 -3.55 -36.92
C LYS A 49 -15.41 -2.83 -36.12
N THR A 50 -16.67 -3.24 -36.10
CA THR A 50 -17.73 -2.48 -35.45
C THR A 50 -18.11 -3.13 -34.12
N SER A 51 -18.42 -4.43 -34.12
CA SER A 51 -18.81 -5.17 -32.93
C SER A 51 -17.62 -5.46 -31.99
N LYS A 52 -16.43 -5.83 -32.52
CA LYS A 52 -15.28 -6.08 -31.64
C LYS A 52 -14.63 -4.80 -31.10
N LEU A 53 -14.84 -3.65 -31.75
CA LEU A 53 -14.40 -2.38 -31.17
C LEU A 53 -15.16 -2.05 -29.89
N GLU A 54 -16.48 -2.27 -29.85
CA GLU A 54 -17.29 -2.13 -28.63
C GLU A 54 -16.79 -3.07 -27.53
N GLY A 55 -16.63 -4.36 -27.83
CA GLY A 55 -16.08 -5.33 -26.86
C GLY A 55 -14.64 -5.05 -26.42
N SER A 56 -13.82 -4.38 -27.24
CA SER A 56 -12.47 -3.96 -26.86
C SER A 56 -12.44 -2.72 -25.99
N ALA A 57 -13.36 -1.77 -26.22
CA ALA A 57 -13.50 -0.56 -25.41
C ALA A 57 -13.98 -0.92 -24.00
N ASP A 58 -14.98 -1.80 -23.89
CA ASP A 58 -15.47 -2.26 -22.58
C ASP A 58 -14.37 -2.95 -21.77
N LYS A 59 -13.56 -3.79 -22.42
CA LYS A 59 -12.39 -4.42 -21.78
C LYS A 59 -11.36 -3.39 -21.30
N GLN A 60 -11.08 -2.37 -22.10
CA GLN A 60 -10.17 -1.28 -21.69
C GLN A 60 -10.75 -0.49 -20.50
N PHE A 61 -12.05 -0.22 -20.49
CA PHE A 61 -12.70 0.44 -19.36
C PHE A 61 -12.66 -0.41 -18.09
N ASP A 62 -12.86 -1.72 -18.20
CA ASP A 62 -12.76 -2.64 -17.07
C ASP A 62 -11.32 -2.75 -16.54
N GLU A 63 -10.32 -2.77 -17.43
CA GLU A 63 -8.90 -2.72 -17.04
C GLU A 63 -8.56 -1.40 -16.33
N ILE A 64 -9.04 -0.26 -16.84
CA ILE A 64 -8.85 1.05 -16.22
C ILE A 64 -9.50 1.09 -14.83
N LYS A 65 -10.74 0.59 -14.68
CA LYS A 65 -11.43 0.52 -13.38
C LYS A 65 -10.65 -0.35 -12.40
N LYS A 66 -10.22 -1.53 -12.84
CA LYS A 66 -9.41 -2.43 -12.01
C LYS A 66 -8.12 -1.77 -11.56
N LEU A 67 -7.41 -1.09 -12.47
CA LEU A 67 -6.18 -0.36 -12.15
C LEU A 67 -6.45 0.79 -11.17
N GLN A 68 -7.56 1.52 -11.35
CA GLN A 68 -7.97 2.59 -10.45
C GLN A 68 -8.25 2.06 -9.03
N ASP A 69 -8.95 0.93 -8.92
CA ASP A 69 -9.29 0.31 -7.64
C ASP A 69 -8.06 -0.28 -6.95
N GLU A 70 -7.14 -0.90 -7.70
CA GLU A 70 -5.85 -1.33 -7.18
C GLU A 70 -5.04 -0.15 -6.66
N TYR A 71 -5.00 0.96 -7.39
CA TYR A 71 -4.27 2.16 -6.98
C TYR A 71 -4.86 2.79 -5.72
N LYS A 72 -6.20 2.92 -5.65
CA LYS A 72 -6.90 3.38 -4.45
C LYS A 72 -6.61 2.48 -3.25
N THR A 73 -6.64 1.16 -3.44
CA THR A 73 -6.38 0.18 -2.40
C THR A 73 -4.94 0.27 -1.90
N LYS A 74 -3.97 0.41 -2.80
CA LYS A 74 -2.56 0.58 -2.45
C LYS A 74 -2.32 1.87 -1.66
N ILE A 75 -2.89 3.00 -2.10
CA ILE A 75 -2.78 4.27 -1.37
C ILE A 75 -3.41 4.16 0.01
N HIS A 76 -4.62 3.60 0.11
CA HIS A 76 -5.30 3.45 1.39
C HIS A 76 -4.50 2.57 2.35
N THR A 77 -3.96 1.45 1.86
CA THR A 77 -3.13 0.54 2.65
C THR A 77 -1.83 1.21 3.09
N ALA A 78 -1.15 1.92 2.19
CA ALA A 78 0.07 2.65 2.51
C ALA A 78 -0.17 3.73 3.57
N ASN A 79 -1.26 4.50 3.45
CA ASN A 79 -1.62 5.50 4.46
C ASN A 79 -1.92 4.87 5.82
N LYS A 80 -2.63 3.73 5.83
CA LYS A 80 -2.89 2.98 7.06
C LYS A 80 -1.59 2.48 7.70
N GLU A 81 -0.67 1.94 6.91
CA GLU A 81 0.63 1.47 7.38
C GLU A 81 1.49 2.62 7.93
N ILE A 82 1.54 3.76 7.23
CA ILE A 82 2.26 4.95 7.69
C ILE A 82 1.71 5.42 9.02
N ASN A 83 0.38 5.53 9.16
CA ASN A 83 -0.25 5.96 10.41
C ASN A 83 0.06 4.99 11.55
N SER A 84 -0.02 3.67 11.30
CA SER A 84 0.37 2.66 12.29
C SER A 84 1.82 2.82 12.73
N ARG A 85 2.75 2.97 11.78
CA ARG A 85 4.17 3.15 12.08
C ARG A 85 4.43 4.44 12.86
N ILE A 86 3.71 5.52 12.56
CA ILE A 86 3.83 6.79 13.31
C ILE A 86 3.35 6.59 14.75
N GLU A 87 2.23 5.91 14.96
CA GLU A 87 1.69 5.64 16.28
C GLU A 87 2.62 4.75 17.11
N ASP A 88 3.14 3.67 16.51
CA ASP A 88 4.12 2.78 17.13
C ASP A 88 5.40 3.55 17.53
N ARG A 89 5.94 4.35 16.62
CA ARG A 89 7.12 5.19 16.90
C ARG A 89 6.86 6.21 17.99
N LYS A 90 5.69 6.84 18.00
CA LYS A 90 5.31 7.80 19.05
C LYS A 90 5.25 7.12 20.41
N ASN A 91 4.68 5.92 20.48
CA ASN A 91 4.60 5.14 21.71
C ASN A 91 5.99 4.68 22.19
N ASP A 92 6.87 4.26 21.28
CA ASP A 92 8.25 3.90 21.60
C ASP A 92 9.05 5.10 22.14
N ILE A 93 8.92 6.26 21.50
CA ILE A 93 9.56 7.50 21.96
C ILE A 93 9.02 7.91 23.33
N ALA A 94 7.71 7.83 23.55
CA ALA A 94 7.10 8.15 24.84
C ALA A 94 7.65 7.24 25.96
N LYS A 95 7.71 5.93 25.72
CA LYS A 95 8.28 4.96 26.68
C LYS A 95 9.76 5.21 26.93
N SER A 96 10.53 5.49 25.88
CA SER A 96 11.96 5.78 26.00
C SER A 96 12.22 7.05 26.80
N ASN A 97 11.46 8.12 26.54
CA ASN A 97 11.55 9.36 27.29
C ASN A 97 11.16 9.16 28.75
N GLU A 98 10.05 8.44 29.02
CA GLU A 98 9.64 8.14 30.39
C GLU A 98 10.72 7.34 31.14
N ALA A 99 11.33 6.35 30.49
CA ALA A 99 12.43 5.59 31.06
C ALA A 99 13.65 6.48 31.37
N GLN A 100 14.02 7.39 30.46
CA GLN A 100 15.09 8.36 30.68
C GLN A 100 14.79 9.33 31.84
N PHE A 101 13.55 9.82 31.93
CA PHE A 101 13.13 10.67 33.04
C PHE A 101 13.22 9.95 34.37
N ARG A 102 12.71 8.71 34.46
CA ARG A 102 12.81 7.90 35.68
C ARG A 102 14.26 7.59 36.06
N ALA A 103 15.11 7.30 35.09
CA ALA A 103 16.54 7.09 35.33
C ALA A 103 17.22 8.35 35.89
N LYS A 104 16.92 9.52 35.31
CA LYS A 104 17.44 10.81 35.80
C LYS A 104 16.90 11.19 37.17
N GLU A 105 15.63 10.90 37.45
CA GLU A 105 15.04 11.09 38.76
C GLU A 105 15.71 10.21 39.82
N GLN A 106 16.01 8.95 39.50
CA GLN A 106 16.77 8.06 40.38
C GLN A 106 18.19 8.57 40.63
N GLU A 107 18.88 9.05 39.58
CA GLU A 107 20.23 9.64 39.69
C GLU A 107 20.22 10.88 40.60
N ILE A 108 19.24 11.77 40.43
CA ILE A 108 19.08 12.96 41.26
C ILE A 108 18.76 12.58 42.71
N ASN A 109 17.87 11.61 42.94
CA ASN A 109 17.53 11.16 44.28
C ASN A 109 18.73 10.52 44.98
N ALA A 110 19.53 9.72 44.27
CA ALA A 110 20.77 9.17 44.78
C ALA A 110 21.77 10.28 45.15
N TYR A 111 21.94 11.28 44.28
CA TYR A 111 22.80 12.44 44.56
C TYR A 111 22.33 13.25 45.77
N ILE A 112 21.01 13.45 45.93
CA ILE A 112 20.45 14.15 47.10
C ILE A 112 20.71 13.37 48.39
N GLU A 113 20.51 12.06 48.39
CA GLU A 113 20.77 11.22 49.57
C GLU A 113 22.26 11.20 49.94
N GLU A 114 23.15 11.12 48.94
CA GLU A 114 24.59 11.20 49.16
C GLU A 114 25.00 12.58 49.70
N SER A 115 24.49 13.67 49.11
CA SER A 115 24.72 15.04 49.60
C SER A 115 24.21 15.23 51.04
N LYS A 116 23.03 14.70 51.39
CA LYS A 116 22.51 14.76 52.77
C LYS A 116 23.43 14.03 53.74
N LYS A 117 23.93 12.85 53.35
CA LYS A 117 24.86 12.07 54.16
C LYS A 117 26.16 12.84 54.39
N GLU A 118 26.74 13.39 53.34
CA GLU A 118 27.96 14.21 53.42
C GLU A 118 27.76 15.47 54.28
N VAL A 119 26.62 16.14 54.14
CA VAL A 119 26.27 17.30 54.99
C VAL A 119 26.11 16.89 56.45
N GLN A 120 25.50 15.73 56.73
CA GLN A 120 25.33 15.23 58.10
C GLN A 120 26.68 14.86 58.75
N GLU A 121 27.58 14.24 57.99
CA GLU A 121 28.96 13.98 58.43
C GLU A 121 29.69 15.28 58.73
N ASN A 122 29.66 16.26 57.81
CA ASN A 122 30.25 17.59 58.03
C ASN A 122 29.67 18.33 59.24
N ILE A 123 28.37 18.19 59.53
CA ILE A 123 27.75 18.77 60.72
C ILE A 123 28.27 18.09 61.99
N ASN A 124 28.40 16.77 61.99
CA ASN A 124 28.91 16.02 63.13
C ASN A 124 30.37 16.39 63.43
N ASP A 125 31.21 16.44 62.40
CA ASP A 125 32.63 16.81 62.52
C ASP A 125 32.78 18.24 63.06
N LYS A 126 32.03 19.19 62.50
CA LYS A 126 32.03 20.58 62.99
C LYS A 126 31.50 20.69 64.41
N ARG A 127 30.50 19.88 64.79
CA ARG A 127 29.96 19.86 66.16
C ARG A 127 31.02 19.38 67.14
N GLU A 128 31.75 18.32 66.79
CA GLU A 128 32.84 17.79 67.61
C GLU A 128 33.97 18.82 67.75
N GLN A 129 34.34 19.49 66.65
CA GLN A 129 35.31 20.59 66.67
C GLN A 129 34.86 21.75 67.56
N VAL A 130 33.60 22.20 67.44
CA VAL A 130 33.03 23.29 68.26
C VAL A 130 32.98 22.90 69.75
N MET A 131 32.71 21.63 70.08
CA MET A 131 32.75 21.16 71.47
C MET A 131 34.18 21.18 72.03
N GLY A 132 35.18 20.77 71.25
CA GLY A 132 36.60 20.88 71.62
C GLY A 132 37.05 22.34 71.79
N ASP A 133 36.67 23.21 70.87
CA ASP A 133 36.94 24.65 70.95
C ASP A 133 36.27 25.28 72.19
N ALA A 134 35.04 24.87 72.51
CA ALA A 134 34.32 25.32 73.69
C ALA A 134 34.99 24.87 75.00
N GLU A 135 35.51 23.64 75.07
CA GLU A 135 36.30 23.15 76.20
C GLU A 135 37.59 23.95 76.37
N GLN A 136 38.32 24.23 75.28
CA GLN A 136 39.52 25.07 75.31
C GLN A 136 39.20 26.51 75.77
N LEU A 137 38.11 27.09 75.26
CA LEU A 137 37.65 28.43 75.67
C LEU A 137 37.30 28.45 77.16
N ALA A 138 36.56 27.46 77.64
CA ALA A 138 36.22 27.32 79.06
C ALA A 138 37.48 27.19 79.93
N GLN A 139 38.46 26.39 79.51
CA GLN A 139 39.74 26.26 80.19
C GLN A 139 40.52 27.58 80.23
N SER A 140 40.53 28.33 79.12
CA SER A 140 41.17 29.65 79.04
C SER A 140 40.50 30.69 79.95
N LEU A 141 39.17 30.64 80.08
CA LEU A 141 38.38 31.49 80.97
C LEU A 141 38.71 31.18 82.42
N VAL A 142 38.72 29.89 82.81
CA VAL A 142 39.10 29.47 84.16
C VAL A 142 40.54 29.87 84.49
N GLN A 143 41.48 29.70 83.56
CA GLN A 143 42.88 30.13 83.75
C GLN A 143 43.01 31.64 83.94
N LYS A 144 42.27 32.45 83.18
CA LYS A 144 42.26 33.90 83.34
C LYS A 144 41.63 34.34 84.66
N ILE A 145 40.60 33.64 85.14
CA ILE A 145 39.93 33.94 86.41
C ILE A 145 40.83 33.53 87.60
N THR A 146 41.50 32.39 87.54
CA THR A 146 42.36 31.87 88.62
C THR A 146 43.77 32.50 88.68
N LYS A 147 44.30 33.03 87.57
CA LYS A 147 45.57 33.81 87.58
C LYS A 147 45.36 35.32 87.78
N GLY A 148 44.11 35.78 87.88
CA GLY A 148 43.72 37.17 88.12
C GLY A 148 43.34 37.49 89.56
N ALA A 149 43.52 36.54 90.49
CA ALA A 149 43.49 36.72 91.94
C ALA A 149 44.87 36.40 92.50
#